data_AF-A0A815RUC5-F1
#
_entry.id   AF-A0A815RUC5-F1
#
_cell.length_a   1.000
_cell.length_b   1.000
_cell.length_c   1.000
_cell.angle_alpha   90.00
_cell.angle_beta   90.00
_cell.angle_gamma   90.00
#
_symmetry.space_group_name_H-M   'P 1'
#
loop_
_entity.id
_entity.type
_entity.pdbx_description
1 polymer ?
#
loop_
_entity_poly.entity_id
_entity_poly.type
_entity_poly.pdbx_seq_one_letter_code
_entity_poly.pdbx_strand_id
1 'polypeptide(L)'
;MLFRAIKYCSTFQTYLDEREKLRIALLLNRYPNKIIEQQFNNVLLRFNIDQPLTAINYDKYRQNVLDSPYTEPIKIDYDKVMFIHFTYCSSMKGFPLKFHTIWNKYFGESPINEIRPILGTRNVKNLQRRLTNII
;
A
#
# COMPACT_ATOMS: atom_id res chain seq x y z
N MET A 1 -3.74 -6.30 3.28
CA MET A 1 -4.72 -7.36 3.61
C MET A 1 -4.39 -7.99 4.96
N LEU A 2 -3.14 -8.38 5.24
CA LEU A 2 -2.77 -8.91 6.56
C LEU A 2 -3.06 -7.96 7.74
N PHE A 3 -2.83 -6.66 7.59
CA PHE A 3 -3.25 -5.66 8.59
C PHE A 3 -4.76 -5.66 8.85
N ARG A 4 -5.57 -5.86 7.80
CA ARG A 4 -7.02 -5.96 7.94
C ARG A 4 -7.40 -7.22 8.73
N ALA A 5 -6.66 -8.32 8.57
CA ALA A 5 -6.88 -9.52 9.37
C ALA A 5 -6.67 -9.23 10.87
N ILE A 6 -5.56 -8.58 11.26
CA ILE A 6 -5.33 -8.19 12.67
C ILE A 6 -6.45 -7.26 13.19
N LYS A 7 -6.89 -6.30 12.36
CA LYS A 7 -7.94 -5.34 12.73
C LYS A 7 -9.32 -5.99 12.92
N TYR A 8 -9.71 -6.89 12.02
CA TYR A 8 -11.08 -7.41 11.95
C TYR A 8 -11.26 -8.79 12.60
N CYS A 9 -10.22 -9.61 12.70
CA CYS A 9 -10.31 -10.91 13.36
C CYS A 9 -10.33 -10.71 14.87
N SER A 10 -11.41 -11.10 15.53
CA SER A 10 -11.58 -11.00 16.98
C SER A 10 -10.78 -12.04 17.76
N THR A 11 -10.42 -13.17 17.12
CA THR A 11 -9.65 -14.23 17.76
C THR A 11 -8.36 -14.51 17.00
N PHE A 12 -7.36 -15.04 17.72
CA PHE A 12 -6.10 -15.47 17.13
C PHE A 12 -6.29 -16.56 16.07
N GLN A 13 -7.23 -17.50 16.29
CA GLN A 13 -7.51 -18.57 15.34
C GLN A 13 -8.05 -18.01 14.02
N THR A 14 -9.02 -17.09 14.08
CA THR A 14 -9.56 -16.44 12.88
C THR A 14 -8.48 -15.66 12.13
N TYR A 15 -7.55 -15.03 12.85
CA TYR A 15 -6.39 -14.37 12.23
C TYR A 15 -5.48 -15.36 11.50
N LEU A 16 -5.19 -16.52 12.09
CA LEU A 16 -4.38 -17.56 11.44
C LEU A 16 -5.05 -18.07 10.16
N ASP A 17 -6.35 -18.32 10.20
CA ASP A 17 -7.11 -18.79 9.05
C ASP A 17 -7.05 -17.77 7.90
N GLU A 18 -7.22 -16.48 8.20
CA GLU A 18 -7.11 -15.41 7.20
C GLU A 18 -5.67 -15.24 6.69
N ARG A 19 -4.66 -15.37 7.55
CA ARG A 19 -3.25 -15.35 7.14
C ARG A 19 -2.94 -16.49 6.17
N GLU A 20 -3.45 -17.70 6.44
CA GLU A 20 -3.23 -18.85 5.57
C GLU A 20 -3.99 -18.73 4.24
N LYS A 21 -5.23 -18.22 4.24
CA LYS A 21 -5.93 -17.88 2.99
C LYS A 21 -5.12 -16.92 2.12
N LEU A 22 -4.53 -15.88 2.73
CA LEU A 22 -3.66 -14.94 2.03
C LEU A 22 -2.38 -15.61 1.51
N ARG A 23 -1.77 -16.47 2.32
CA ARG A 23 -0.58 -17.23 1.93
C ARG A 23 -0.87 -18.11 0.71
N ILE A 24 -1.95 -18.88 0.73
CA ILE A 24 -2.38 -19.74 -0.37
C ILE A 24 -2.63 -18.91 -1.62
N ALA A 25 -3.34 -17.79 -1.51
CA ALA A 25 -3.57 -16.90 -2.65
C ALA A 25 -2.26 -16.38 -3.27
N LEU A 26 -1.26 -16.03 -2.46
CA LEU A 26 0.05 -15.60 -2.94
C LEU A 26 0.85 -16.74 -3.57
N LEU A 27 0.80 -17.93 -2.99
CA LEU A 27 1.44 -19.12 -3.58
C LEU A 27 0.84 -19.47 -4.94
N LEU A 28 -0.48 -19.42 -5.08
CA LEU A 28 -1.19 -19.64 -6.35
C LEU A 28 -0.78 -18.61 -7.42
N ASN A 29 -0.46 -17.38 -7.01
CA ASN A 29 0.10 -16.34 -7.88
C ASN A 29 1.62 -16.45 -8.09
N ARG A 30 2.23 -17.60 -7.76
CA ARG A 30 3.65 -17.93 -7.97
C ARG A 30 4.62 -17.01 -7.22
N TYR A 31 4.22 -16.46 -6.08
CA TYR A 31 5.15 -15.74 -5.21
C TYR A 31 6.02 -16.73 -4.41
N PRO A 32 7.36 -16.53 -4.34
CA PRO A 32 8.25 -17.36 -3.53
C PRO A 32 7.90 -17.30 -2.03
N ASN A 33 7.94 -18.45 -1.36
CA ASN A 33 7.57 -18.55 0.06
C ASN A 33 8.38 -17.62 0.98
N LYS A 34 9.69 -17.48 0.72
CA LYS A 34 10.57 -16.55 1.45
C LYS A 34 10.10 -15.10 1.36
N ILE A 35 9.61 -14.68 0.19
CA ILE A 35 9.12 -13.32 -0.04
C ILE A 35 7.80 -13.12 0.71
N ILE A 36 6.92 -14.12 0.72
CA ILE A 36 5.64 -14.05 1.44
C ILE A 36 5.87 -13.84 2.94
N GLU A 37 6.73 -14.66 3.56
CA GLU A 37 7.06 -14.52 4.99
C GLU A 37 7.74 -13.19 5.30
N GLN A 38 8.66 -12.74 4.44
CA GLN A 38 9.29 -11.44 4.60
C GLN A 38 8.26 -10.30 4.54
N GLN A 39 7.29 -10.36 3.63
CA GLN A 39 6.22 -9.37 3.55
C GLN A 39 5.29 -9.41 4.77
N PHE A 40 4.98 -10.59 5.29
CA PHE A 40 4.18 -10.73 6.50
C PHE A 40 4.91 -10.13 7.71
N ASN A 41 6.19 -10.42 7.88
CA ASN A 41 7.02 -9.83 8.93
C ASN A 41 7.15 -8.31 8.79
N ASN A 42 7.35 -7.80 7.57
CA ASN A 42 7.40 -6.36 7.32
C ASN A 42 6.10 -5.65 7.71
N VAL A 43 4.95 -6.30 7.54
CA VAL A 43 3.67 -5.74 7.99
C VAL A 43 3.63 -5.68 9.52
N LEU A 44 4.04 -6.73 10.22
CA LEU A 44 4.07 -6.73 11.70
C LEU A 44 5.01 -5.65 12.26
N LEU A 45 6.22 -5.54 11.70
CA LEU A 45 7.21 -4.54 12.10
C LEU A 45 6.70 -3.09 11.93
N ARG A 46 5.91 -2.82 10.89
CA ARG A 46 5.30 -1.49 10.68
C ARG A 46 4.34 -1.06 11.79
N PHE A 47 3.84 -2.01 12.58
CA PHE A 47 2.96 -1.76 13.72
C PHE A 47 3.67 -1.96 15.07
N ASN A 48 5.01 -1.91 15.07
CA ASN A 48 5.84 -2.12 16.27
C ASN A 48 5.57 -3.48 16.94
N ILE A 49 5.26 -4.50 16.13
CA ILE A 49 5.13 -5.89 16.57
C ILE A 49 6.44 -6.59 16.21
N ASP A 50 7.36 -6.60 17.16
CA ASP A 50 8.71 -7.17 17.07
C ASP A 50 8.76 -8.66 17.44
N GLN A 51 7.65 -9.19 17.96
CA GLN A 51 7.50 -10.57 18.43
C GLN A 51 6.51 -11.34 17.56
N PRO A 52 6.63 -12.68 17.47
CA PRO A 52 5.59 -13.50 16.88
C PRO A 52 4.24 -13.29 17.58
N LEU A 53 3.17 -13.15 16.80
CA LEU A 53 1.81 -13.16 17.33
C LEU A 53 1.47 -14.57 17.83
N THR A 54 0.98 -14.64 19.06
CA THR A 54 0.54 -15.86 19.75
C THR A 54 -0.85 -15.63 20.32
N ALA A 55 -1.54 -16.70 20.71
CA ALA A 55 -2.84 -16.60 21.38
C ALA A 55 -2.81 -15.72 22.64
N ILE A 56 -1.65 -15.58 23.29
CA ILE A 56 -1.47 -14.82 24.54
C ILE A 56 -1.34 -13.33 24.27
N ASN A 57 -0.60 -12.95 23.22
CA ASN A 57 -0.27 -11.54 22.94
C ASN A 57 -1.15 -10.91 21.84
N TYR A 58 -1.96 -11.71 21.16
CA TYR A 58 -2.77 -11.25 20.01
C TYR A 58 -3.70 -10.10 20.37
N ASP A 59 -4.46 -10.23 21.46
CA ASP A 59 -5.45 -9.21 21.84
C ASP A 59 -4.79 -7.88 22.19
N LYS A 60 -3.62 -7.91 22.85
CA LYS A 60 -2.82 -6.72 23.15
C LYS A 60 -2.43 -5.98 21.87
N TYR A 61 -1.86 -6.70 20.90
CA TYR A 61 -1.43 -6.07 19.64
C TYR A 61 -2.60 -5.64 18.75
N ARG A 62 -3.70 -6.41 18.77
CA ARG A 62 -4.93 -6.03 18.09
C ARG A 62 -5.49 -4.73 18.66
N GLN A 63 -5.48 -4.57 19.98
CA GLN A 63 -5.95 -3.34 20.62
C GLN A 63 -5.08 -2.15 20.22
N ASN A 64 -3.75 -2.29 20.22
CA ASN A 64 -2.84 -1.25 19.70
C ASN A 64 -3.14 -0.86 18.25
N VAL A 65 -3.53 -1.83 17.42
CA VAL A 65 -3.92 -1.60 16.02
C VAL A 65 -5.27 -0.87 15.93
N LEU A 66 -6.23 -1.19 16.80
CA LEU A 66 -7.53 -0.52 16.85
C LEU A 66 -7.43 0.92 17.37
N ASP A 67 -6.58 1.13 18.38
CA ASP A 67 -6.33 2.42 19.01
C ASP A 67 -5.40 3.31 18.18
N SER A 68 -4.79 2.76 17.12
CA SER A 68 -4.00 3.55 16.18
C SER A 68 -4.85 4.69 15.62
N PRO A 69 -4.33 5.93 15.64
CA PRO A 69 -5.11 7.08 15.21
C PRO A 69 -5.59 6.86 13.78
N TYR A 70 -6.87 7.14 13.55
CA TYR A 70 -7.45 7.10 12.22
C TYR A 70 -6.58 7.97 11.31
N THR A 71 -5.86 7.31 10.40
CA THR A 71 -5.08 8.04 9.40
C THR A 71 -6.10 8.58 8.42
N GLU A 72 -6.42 9.87 8.55
CA GLU A 72 -7.25 10.53 7.57
C GLU A 72 -6.66 10.30 6.17
N PRO A 73 -7.49 10.03 5.16
CA PRO A 73 -7.01 9.96 3.79
C PRO A 73 -6.29 11.29 3.51
N ILE A 74 -5.02 11.20 3.12
CA ILE A 74 -4.20 12.37 2.78
C ILE A 74 -5.00 13.20 1.76
N LYS A 75 -5.42 14.40 2.16
CA LYS A 75 -6.03 15.37 1.24
C LYS A 75 -5.02 15.69 0.15
N ILE A 76 -5.40 15.45 -1.09
CA ILE A 76 -4.56 15.75 -2.24
C ILE A 76 -4.86 17.19 -2.64
N ASP A 77 -3.81 18.02 -2.64
CA ASP A 77 -3.86 19.35 -3.24
C ASP A 77 -3.80 19.21 -4.77
N TYR A 78 -4.94 19.38 -5.43
CA TYR A 78 -5.05 19.23 -6.88
C TYR A 78 -4.39 20.37 -7.67
N ASP A 79 -4.08 21.49 -7.01
CA ASP A 79 -3.36 22.59 -7.65
C ASP A 79 -1.86 22.28 -7.75
N LYS A 80 -1.36 21.40 -6.87
CA LYS A 80 0.07 21.01 -6.79
C LYS A 80 0.34 19.56 -7.17
N VAL A 81 -0.68 18.79 -7.57
CA VAL A 81 -0.54 17.37 -7.87
C VAL A 81 -1.24 17.01 -9.16
N MET A 82 -0.48 16.45 -10.10
CA MET A 82 -1.00 15.91 -11.35
C MET A 82 -0.93 14.38 -11.34
N PHE A 83 -2.05 13.71 -11.55
CA PHE A 83 -2.07 12.25 -11.71
C PHE A 83 -1.85 11.86 -13.16
N ILE A 84 -0.85 11.00 -13.39
CA ILE A 84 -0.57 10.43 -14.70
C ILE A 84 -0.99 8.96 -14.65
N HIS A 85 -2.06 8.65 -15.38
CA HIS A 85 -2.60 7.30 -15.51
C HIS A 85 -2.05 6.61 -16.75
N PHE A 86 -1.53 5.40 -16.57
CA PHE A 86 -1.15 4.53 -17.67
C PHE A 86 -1.29 3.07 -17.24
N THR A 87 -1.57 2.21 -18.22
CA THR A 87 -1.60 0.76 -18.00
C THR A 87 -0.16 0.26 -17.93
N TYR A 88 0.27 -0.19 -16.75
CA TYR A 88 1.61 -0.75 -16.60
C TYR A 88 1.73 -2.09 -17.34
N CYS A 89 2.69 -2.17 -18.27
CA CYS A 89 3.14 -3.42 -18.89
C CYS A 89 4.60 -3.71 -18.51
N SER A 90 5.03 -4.97 -18.62
CA SER A 90 6.38 -5.41 -18.24
C SER A 90 7.50 -4.66 -18.97
N SER A 91 7.27 -4.25 -20.21
CA SER A 91 8.21 -3.44 -21.01
C SER A 91 8.38 -2.01 -20.49
N MET A 92 7.45 -1.50 -19.67
CA MET A 92 7.49 -0.14 -19.10
C MET A 92 8.11 -0.08 -17.70
N LYS A 93 8.82 -1.12 -17.26
CA LYS A 93 9.47 -1.14 -15.92
C LYS A 93 10.36 0.09 -15.65
N GLY A 94 11.06 0.59 -16.68
CA GLY A 94 11.91 1.77 -16.59
C GLY A 94 11.21 3.11 -16.87
N PHE A 95 9.92 3.09 -17.23
CA PHE A 95 9.18 4.30 -17.59
C PHE A 95 9.14 5.34 -16.46
N PRO A 96 8.85 4.99 -15.19
CA PRO A 96 8.74 6.00 -14.14
C PRO A 96 10.03 6.78 -13.92
N LEU A 97 11.16 6.09 -13.93
CA LEU A 97 12.47 6.71 -13.78
C LEU A 97 12.76 7.65 -14.95
N LYS A 98 12.59 7.16 -16.19
CA LYS A 98 12.81 7.97 -17.41
C LYS A 98 11.90 9.20 -17.46
N PHE A 99 10.64 9.05 -17.07
CA PHE A 99 9.68 10.15 -17.01
C PHE A 99 10.16 11.24 -16.06
N HIS A 100 10.52 10.89 -14.82
CA HIS A 100 10.99 11.88 -13.85
C HIS A 100 12.29 12.55 -14.29
N THR A 101 13.19 11.83 -14.95
CA THR A 101 14.41 12.42 -15.53
C THR A 101 14.08 13.47 -16.60
N ILE A 102 13.17 13.15 -17.52
CA ILE A 102 12.73 14.07 -18.58
C ILE A 102 11.98 15.25 -17.96
N TRP A 103 11.09 15.00 -17.02
CA TRP A 103 10.31 16.02 -16.32
C TRP A 103 11.24 17.06 -15.68
N ASN A 104 12.20 16.62 -14.85
CA ASN A 104 13.16 17.54 -14.24
C ASN A 104 14.02 18.26 -15.28
N LYS A 105 14.43 17.59 -16.36
CA LYS A 105 15.29 18.20 -17.39
C LYS A 105 14.61 19.38 -18.09
N TYR A 106 13.33 19.25 -18.43
CA TYR A 106 12.62 20.26 -19.21
C TYR A 106 11.79 21.22 -18.38
N PHE A 107 11.29 20.75 -17.24
CA PHE A 107 10.38 21.51 -16.40
C PHE A 107 10.98 21.87 -15.05
N GLY A 108 12.19 21.41 -14.70
CA GLY A 108 12.79 21.62 -13.38
C GLY A 108 12.89 23.09 -12.94
N GLU A 109 13.07 24.01 -13.90
CA GLU A 109 13.17 25.46 -13.67
C GLU A 109 11.89 26.21 -14.08
N SER A 110 10.86 25.49 -14.52
CA SER A 110 9.58 26.06 -14.92
C SER A 110 8.63 26.16 -13.71
N PRO A 111 7.70 27.13 -13.69
CA PRO A 111 6.62 27.17 -12.70
C PRO A 111 5.81 25.87 -12.63
N ILE A 112 5.75 25.10 -13.72
CA ILE A 112 5.06 23.80 -13.74
C ILE A 112 5.76 22.74 -12.88
N ASN A 113 7.02 22.96 -12.47
CA ASN A 113 7.72 22.05 -11.55
C ASN A 113 7.10 22.03 -10.14
N GLU A 114 6.35 23.08 -9.78
CA GLU A 114 5.62 23.14 -8.53
C GLU A 114 4.50 22.08 -8.49
N ILE A 115 4.07 21.61 -9.67
CA ILE A 115 3.15 20.49 -9.81
C ILE A 115 3.93 19.19 -9.71
N ARG A 116 3.63 18.38 -8.70
CA ARG A 116 4.23 17.04 -8.53
C ARG A 116 3.48 16.01 -9.38
N PRO A 117 4.10 15.45 -10.44
CA PRO A 117 3.49 14.35 -11.18
C PRO A 117 3.52 13.07 -10.34
N ILE A 118 2.35 12.52 -10.03
CA ILE A 118 2.20 11.22 -9.41
C ILE A 118 1.89 10.21 -10.52
N LEU A 119 2.91 9.41 -10.84
CA LEU A 119 2.78 8.28 -11.74
C LEU A 119 2.01 7.15 -11.04
N GLY A 120 0.73 6.99 -11.37
CA GLY A 120 -0.07 5.96 -10.75
C GLY A 120 -1.53 5.94 -11.18
N THR A 121 -1.96 4.80 -11.73
CA THR A 121 -2.79 3.79 -11.05
C THR A 121 -3.08 2.70 -12.08
N ARG A 122 -2.79 1.43 -11.81
CA ARG A 122 -3.13 0.33 -12.74
C ARG A 122 -4.64 0.12 -12.90
N ASN A 123 -5.45 0.76 -12.06
CA ASN A 123 -6.87 0.53 -11.93
C ASN A 123 -7.63 1.87 -12.08
N VAL A 124 -8.36 2.00 -13.18
CA VAL A 124 -9.20 3.17 -13.52
C VAL A 124 -10.19 3.49 -12.40
N LYS A 125 -10.76 2.48 -11.71
CA LYS A 125 -11.69 2.68 -10.58
C LYS A 125 -11.02 3.35 -9.38
N ASN A 126 -9.73 3.09 -9.15
CA ASN A 126 -8.98 3.75 -8.07
C ASN A 126 -8.66 5.20 -8.41
N LEU A 127 -8.38 5.50 -9.69
CA LEU A 127 -8.22 6.88 -10.15
C LEU A 127 -9.54 7.64 -10.02
N GLN A 128 -10.63 7.07 -10.53
CA GLN A 128 -11.97 7.65 -10.44
C GLN A 128 -12.30 7.94 -8.98
N ARG A 129 -12.18 6.97 -8.08
CA ARG A 129 -12.43 7.20 -6.65
C ARG A 129 -11.55 8.30 -6.05
N ARG A 130 -10.29 8.45 -6.48
CA ARG A 130 -9.43 9.54 -5.99
C ARG A 130 -9.95 10.90 -6.47
N LEU A 131 -10.26 11.02 -7.76
CA LEU A 131 -10.73 12.26 -8.37
C LEU A 131 -12.16 12.65 -7.97
N THR A 132 -13.03 11.67 -7.69
CA THR A 132 -14.46 11.91 -7.40
C THR A 132 -14.79 11.91 -5.91
N ASN A 133 -13.93 11.41 -5.02
CA ASN A 133 -14.13 11.53 -3.56
C ASN A 133 -13.79 12.95 -3.04
N ILE A 134 -14.13 13.97 -3.82
CA ILE A 134 -14.22 15.34 -3.32
C ILE A 134 -15.60 15.46 -2.64
N ILE A 135 -15.71 14.93 -1.42
CA ILE A 135 -16.66 15.34 -0.38
C ILE A 135 -15.91 15.26 0.95
#